data_AF-A0A562TLE3-F1
#
_entry.id   AF-A0A562TLE3-F1
#
_cell.length_a   1.000
_cell.length_b   1.000
_cell.length_c   1.000
_cell.angle_alpha   90.00
_cell.angle_beta   90.00
_cell.angle_gamma   90.00
#
_symmetry.space_group_name_H-M   'P 1'
#
loop_
_entity.id
_entity.type
_entity.pdbx_description
1 polymer ?
#
loop_
_entity_poly.entity_id
_entity_poly.type
_entity_poly.pdbx_seq_one_letter_code
_entity_poly.pdbx_strand_id
1 'polypeptide(L)'
;MIKLTKTLKDELWWLIISADYDYSRIAIADYELNDQHLILWLEDKNNFKNTLDECLQLNIPAKQFAKLIKDEGFNSYEGSKMHPDKNYLYKDSIEINKLLAWYQHDATTTEQTWAREAVVKKLLTYLVENEARGVDVAVSS
;
A
#
# COMPACT_ATOMS: atom_id res chain seq x y z
N MET A 1 3.49 7.89 -7.05
CA MET A 1 4.67 7.39 -6.32
C MET A 1 4.67 8.02 -4.94
N ILE A 2 4.76 7.21 -3.89
CA ILE A 2 4.74 7.70 -2.51
C ILE A 2 6.10 8.32 -2.20
N LYS A 3 6.13 9.60 -1.81
CA LYS A 3 7.36 10.28 -1.44
C LYS A 3 7.62 10.01 0.04
N LEU A 4 8.65 9.23 0.33
CA LEU A 4 9.10 8.96 1.71
C LEU A 4 10.19 9.97 2.09
N THR A 5 10.12 10.48 3.32
CA THR A 5 11.21 11.28 3.91
C THR A 5 12.42 10.38 4.18
N LYS A 6 13.63 10.95 4.26
CA LYS A 6 14.83 10.16 4.54
C LYS A 6 14.71 9.38 5.85
N THR A 7 14.28 10.04 6.93
CA THR A 7 14.06 9.40 8.24
C THR A 7 13.12 8.21 8.14
N LEU A 8 11.99 8.35 7.44
CA LEU A 8 11.03 7.26 7.30
C LEU A 8 11.57 6.09 6.47
N LYS A 9 12.43 6.38 5.49
CA LYS A 9 13.14 5.33 4.74
C LYS A 9 14.11 4.58 5.65
N ASP A 10 14.87 5.29 6.48
CA ASP A 10 15.84 4.70 7.41
C ASP A 10 15.12 3.78 8.42
N GLU A 11 13.99 4.23 8.97
CA GLU A 11 13.13 3.45 9.87
C GLU A 11 12.53 2.21 9.19
N LEU A 12 12.03 2.35 7.96
CA LEU A 12 11.55 1.22 7.17
C LEU A 12 12.68 0.21 6.87
N TRP A 13 13.90 0.69 6.62
CA TRP A 13 15.07 -0.18 6.44
C TRP A 13 15.39 -0.97 7.69
N TRP A 14 15.32 -0.35 8.88
CA TRP A 14 15.49 -1.06 10.14
C TRP A 14 14.44 -2.15 10.33
N LEU A 15 13.18 -1.87 9.97
CA LEU A 15 12.11 -2.87 10.03
C LEU A 15 12.34 -4.04 9.07
N ILE A 16 12.82 -3.77 7.84
CA ILE A 16 13.19 -4.81 6.87
C ILE A 16 14.32 -5.67 7.41
N ILE A 17 15.36 -5.06 8.00
CA ILE A 17 16.50 -5.78 8.57
C ILE A 17 16.07 -6.61 9.78
N SER A 18 15.23 -6.08 10.68
CA SER A 18 14.72 -6.85 11.83
C SER A 18 13.86 -8.04 11.40
N ALA A 19 13.12 -7.88 10.30
CA ALA A 19 12.36 -8.94 9.66
C ALA A 19 13.24 -9.93 8.87
N ASP A 20 14.56 -9.80 8.89
CA ASP A 20 15.51 -10.63 8.13
C ASP A 20 15.18 -10.69 6.63
N TYR A 21 14.78 -9.54 6.07
CA TYR A 21 14.34 -9.39 4.67
C TYR A 21 13.10 -10.24 4.28
N ASP A 22 12.46 -10.91 5.23
CA ASP A 22 11.20 -11.60 5.02
C ASP A 22 10.03 -10.63 5.22
N TYR A 23 9.59 -10.03 4.10
CA TYR A 23 8.47 -9.08 4.11
C TYR A 23 7.16 -9.68 4.60
N SER A 24 7.00 -11.01 4.62
CA SER A 24 5.80 -11.66 5.15
C SER A 24 5.69 -11.53 6.67
N ARG A 25 6.81 -11.21 7.35
CA ARG A 25 6.88 -10.89 8.78
C ARG A 25 6.47 -9.46 9.10
N ILE A 26 6.49 -8.55 8.13
CA ILE A 26 6.02 -7.17 8.37
C ILE A 26 4.49 -7.19 8.39
N ALA A 27 3.92 -6.86 9.54
CA ALA A 27 2.47 -6.80 9.77
C ALA A 27 2.01 -5.35 9.96
N ILE A 28 0.73 -5.13 9.67
CA ILE A 28 0.01 -3.92 10.07
C ILE A 28 -0.65 -4.24 11.41
N ALA A 29 -0.14 -3.64 12.49
CA ALA A 29 -0.67 -3.78 13.84
C ALA A 29 -2.03 -3.08 13.97
N ASP A 30 -2.15 -1.87 13.40
CA ASP A 30 -3.37 -1.10 13.35
C ASP A 30 -3.37 -0.11 12.18
N TYR A 31 -4.52 0.49 11.89
CA TYR A 31 -4.67 1.51 10.86
C TYR A 31 -5.75 2.54 11.19
N GLU A 32 -5.56 3.74 10.66
CA GLU A 32 -6.56 4.81 10.69
C GLU A 32 -6.62 5.46 9.32
N LEU A 33 -7.83 5.74 8.81
CA LEU A 33 -8.00 6.54 7.61
C LEU A 33 -8.76 7.82 7.97
N ASN A 34 -8.12 8.97 7.74
CA ASN A 34 -8.75 10.28 7.81
C ASN A 34 -8.71 10.98 6.43
N ASP A 35 -9.26 12.19 6.37
CA ASP A 35 -9.38 12.96 5.11
C ASP A 35 -8.04 13.21 4.40
N GLN A 36 -6.93 13.19 5.15
CA GLN A 36 -5.62 13.55 4.64
C GLN A 36 -4.71 12.34 4.46
N HIS A 37 -4.78 11.36 5.35
CA HIS A 37 -3.82 10.26 5.42
C HIS A 37 -4.49 8.92 5.77
N LEU A 38 -3.95 7.86 5.16
CA LEU A 38 -3.97 6.51 5.71
C LEU A 38 -2.75 6.37 6.63
N ILE A 39 -3.01 6.19 7.91
CA ILE A 39 -2.01 5.93 8.95
C ILE A 39 -1.95 4.41 9.14
N LEU A 40 -0.75 3.84 9.06
CA LEU A 40 -0.49 2.42 9.33
C LEU A 40 0.55 2.30 10.43
N TRP A 41 0.31 1.45 11.42
CA TRP A 41 1.32 1.07 12.41
C TRP A 41 1.90 -0.27 12.00
N LEU A 42 3.19 -0.30 11.70
CA LEU A 42 3.89 -1.50 11.24
C LEU A 42 4.73 -2.12 12.35
N GLU A 43 4.77 -3.45 12.38
CA GLU A 43 5.60 -4.23 13.29
C GLU A 43 6.11 -5.52 12.63
N ASP A 44 7.09 -6.15 13.28
CA ASP A 44 7.57 -7.48 12.90
C ASP A 44 6.82 -8.53 13.72
N LYS A 45 6.21 -9.52 13.07
CA LYS A 45 5.47 -10.62 13.70
C LYS A 45 6.31 -11.44 14.69
N ASN A 46 7.63 -11.44 14.57
CA ASN A 46 8.50 -12.13 15.52
C ASN A 46 8.93 -11.23 16.69
N ASN A 47 8.56 -9.95 16.66
CA ASN A 47 8.87 -8.95 17.68
C ASN A 47 7.67 -8.00 17.86
N PHE A 48 6.53 -8.58 18.22
CA PHE A 48 5.30 -7.84 18.50
C PHE A 48 5.54 -6.74 19.53
N LYS A 49 4.96 -5.58 19.26
CA LYS A 49 5.03 -4.44 20.17
C LYS A 49 3.94 -4.53 21.23
N ASN A 50 4.24 -4.01 22.42
CA ASN A 50 3.26 -4.01 23.51
C ASN A 50 2.25 -2.86 23.36
N THR A 51 2.64 -1.79 22.66
CA THR A 51 1.81 -0.61 22.40
C THR A 51 2.02 -0.10 20.97
N LEU A 52 1.02 0.62 20.43
CA LEU A 52 1.12 1.21 19.07
C LEU A 52 2.21 2.27 18.96
N ASP A 53 2.55 2.95 20.06
CA ASP A 53 3.62 3.96 20.09
C ASP A 53 5.01 3.38 19.81
N GLU A 54 5.18 2.06 20.00
CA GLU A 54 6.41 1.33 19.69
C GLU A 54 6.44 0.83 18.24
N CYS A 55 5.32 0.89 17.51
CA CYS A 55 5.22 0.49 16.12
C CYS A 55 5.74 1.60 15.20
N LEU A 56 6.23 1.21 14.02
CA LEU A 56 6.62 2.17 13.00
C LEU A 56 5.37 2.78 12.35
N GLN A 57 5.12 4.07 12.57
CA GLN A 57 3.98 4.76 11.99
C GLN A 57 4.28 5.26 10.56
N LEU A 58 3.49 4.83 9.59
CA LEU A 58 3.50 5.32 8.23
C LEU A 58 2.29 6.21 7.95
N ASN A 59 2.55 7.43 7.50
CA ASN A 59 1.51 8.36 7.06
C ASN A 59 1.51 8.43 5.53
N ILE A 60 0.54 7.78 4.88
CA ILE A 60 0.37 7.78 3.43
C ILE A 60 -0.71 8.80 3.06
N PRO A 61 -0.44 9.80 2.19
CA PRO A 61 -1.48 10.71 1.75
C PRO A 61 -2.69 9.96 1.15
N ALA A 62 -3.90 10.29 1.58
CA ALA A 62 -5.13 9.62 1.17
C ALA A 62 -5.31 9.65 -0.36
N LYS A 63 -4.85 10.70 -1.03
CA LYS A 63 -4.80 10.80 -2.51
C LYS A 63 -3.91 9.73 -3.15
N GLN A 64 -2.78 9.40 -2.53
CA GLN A 64 -1.88 8.36 -3.01
C GLN A 64 -2.45 6.97 -2.73
N PHE A 65 -3.11 6.79 -1.58
CA PHE A 65 -3.83 5.55 -1.29
C PHE A 65 -4.97 5.32 -2.28
N ALA A 66 -5.79 6.34 -2.54
CA ALA A 66 -6.83 6.31 -3.57
C ALA A 66 -6.26 5.91 -4.94
N LYS A 67 -5.13 6.52 -5.33
CA LYS A 67 -4.46 6.16 -6.58
C LYS A 67 -4.06 4.68 -6.60
N LEU A 68 -3.58 4.13 -5.50
CA LEU A 68 -3.24 2.70 -5.39
C LEU A 68 -4.49 1.83 -5.56
N ILE A 69 -5.59 2.16 -4.90
CA ILE A 69 -6.88 1.45 -5.06
C ILE A 69 -7.27 1.38 -6.54
N LYS A 70 -7.09 2.48 -7.27
CA LYS A 70 -7.36 2.55 -8.71
C LYS A 70 -6.39 1.68 -9.51
N ASP A 71 -5.10 1.83 -9.25
CA ASP A 71 -4.04 1.17 -10.01
C ASP A 71 -4.08 -0.36 -9.80
N GLU A 72 -4.57 -0.85 -8.64
CA GLU A 72 -4.83 -2.27 -8.33
C GLU A 72 -6.22 -2.75 -8.75
N GLY A 73 -7.09 -1.84 -9.24
CA GLY A 73 -8.43 -2.17 -9.70
C GLY A 73 -9.42 -2.56 -8.60
N PHE A 74 -9.11 -2.35 -7.32
CA PHE A 74 -9.94 -2.81 -6.20
C PHE A 74 -11.35 -2.22 -6.19
N ASN A 75 -11.53 -1.00 -6.70
CA ASN A 75 -12.83 -0.34 -6.76
C ASN A 75 -13.63 -0.68 -8.02
N SER A 76 -13.26 -1.73 -8.76
CA SER A 76 -13.86 -2.06 -10.05
C SER A 76 -13.92 -3.57 -10.29
N TYR A 77 -14.77 -3.98 -11.23
CA TYR A 77 -14.80 -5.37 -11.70
C TYR A 77 -14.86 -5.42 -13.23
N GLU A 78 -14.45 -6.55 -13.81
CA GLU A 78 -14.62 -6.79 -15.24
C GLU A 78 -16.09 -7.01 -15.56
N GLY A 79 -16.65 -6.18 -16.42
CA GLY A 79 -18.01 -6.28 -16.92
C GLY A 79 -18.07 -6.18 -18.43
N SER A 80 -19.28 -6.10 -18.96
CA SER A 80 -19.53 -5.83 -20.39
C SER A 80 -20.44 -4.62 -20.53
N LYS A 81 -20.09 -3.72 -21.46
CA LYS A 81 -20.93 -2.59 -21.87
C LYS A 81 -21.42 -2.79 -23.28
N MET A 82 -22.65 -2.39 -23.53
CA MET A 82 -23.19 -2.29 -24.90
C MET A 82 -22.72 -0.97 -25.51
N HIS A 83 -22.23 -1.01 -26.73
CA HIS A 83 -21.90 0.22 -27.44
C HIS A 83 -23.18 1.04 -27.67
N PRO A 84 -23.19 2.36 -27.39
CA PRO A 84 -24.42 3.17 -27.38
C PRO A 84 -25.19 3.11 -28.70
N ASP A 85 -24.47 3.12 -29.83
CA ASP A 85 -25.09 3.16 -31.17
C ASP A 85 -24.90 1.87 -31.98
N LYS A 86 -24.15 0.91 -31.46
CA LYS A 86 -23.76 -0.30 -32.19
C LYS A 86 -24.11 -1.49 -31.33
N ASN A 87 -24.83 -2.46 -31.89
CA ASN A 87 -25.39 -3.57 -31.13
C ASN A 87 -24.34 -4.66 -30.83
N TYR A 88 -23.19 -4.27 -30.26
CA TYR A 88 -22.14 -5.18 -29.81
C TYR A 88 -21.74 -4.88 -28.36
N LEU A 89 -21.44 -5.96 -27.65
CA LEU A 89 -20.95 -5.94 -26.27
C LEU A 89 -19.42 -5.93 -26.30
N TYR A 90 -18.81 -5.10 -25.47
CA TYR A 90 -17.36 -5.09 -25.24
C TYR A 90 -17.08 -5.19 -23.75
N LYS A 91 -15.95 -5.83 -23.41
CA LYS A 91 -15.46 -5.88 -22.03
C LYS A 91 -14.99 -4.49 -21.60
N ASP A 92 -15.36 -4.10 -20.38
CA ASP A 92 -14.92 -2.84 -19.78
C ASP A 92 -14.78 -3.01 -18.26
N SER A 93 -13.98 -2.14 -17.65
CA SER A 93 -13.90 -2.03 -16.19
C SER A 93 -15.08 -1.18 -15.70
N ILE A 94 -15.89 -1.75 -14.80
CA ILE A 94 -17.04 -1.07 -14.21
C ILE A 94 -16.66 -0.64 -12.80
N GLU A 95 -16.64 0.67 -12.58
CA GLU A 95 -16.40 1.26 -11.26
C GLU A 95 -17.57 0.96 -10.31
N ILE A 96 -17.25 0.44 -9.13
CA ILE A 96 -18.21 0.19 -8.04
C ILE A 96 -18.55 1.50 -7.36
N ASN A 97 -17.52 2.25 -6.93
CA ASN A 97 -17.64 3.55 -6.29
C ASN A 97 -16.32 4.33 -6.42
N LYS A 98 -16.35 5.61 -6.02
CA LYS A 98 -15.16 6.44 -5.85
C LYS A 98 -14.20 5.76 -4.88
N LEU A 99 -12.91 5.85 -5.19
CA LEU A 99 -11.80 5.12 -4.56
C LEU A 99 -11.86 5.03 -3.02
N LEU A 100 -11.91 6.16 -2.31
CA LEU A 100 -11.96 6.16 -0.84
C LEU A 100 -13.35 5.80 -0.29
N ALA A 101 -14.41 6.13 -1.02
CA ALA A 101 -15.77 5.77 -0.64
C ALA A 101 -15.97 4.24 -0.72
N TRP A 102 -15.43 3.60 -1.76
CA TRP A 102 -15.36 2.15 -1.88
C TRP A 102 -14.70 1.55 -0.64
N TYR A 103 -13.50 2.04 -0.28
CA TYR A 103 -12.76 1.50 0.86
C TYR A 103 -13.52 1.65 2.19
N GLN A 104 -14.21 2.78 2.40
CA GLN A 104 -14.90 3.08 3.66
C GLN A 104 -16.29 2.43 3.79
N HIS A 105 -16.98 2.22 2.67
CA HIS A 105 -18.42 1.90 2.70
C HIS A 105 -18.78 0.59 1.98
N ASP A 106 -18.02 0.20 0.95
CA ASP A 106 -18.37 -0.94 0.10
C ASP A 106 -17.43 -2.13 0.29
N ALA A 107 -16.15 -1.87 0.59
CA ALA A 107 -15.13 -2.89 0.76
C ALA A 107 -15.38 -3.70 2.04
N THR A 108 -15.35 -5.02 1.90
CA THR A 108 -15.34 -5.95 3.02
C THR A 108 -14.07 -5.76 3.85
N THR A 109 -14.09 -6.21 5.11
CA THR A 109 -12.91 -6.16 6.00
C THR A 109 -11.67 -6.78 5.33
N THR A 110 -11.86 -7.88 4.61
CA THR A 110 -10.80 -8.58 3.87
C THR A 110 -10.24 -7.72 2.74
N GLU A 111 -11.10 -7.11 1.91
CA GLU A 111 -10.66 -6.24 0.82
C GLU A 111 -9.95 -4.99 1.33
N GLN A 112 -10.42 -4.42 2.45
CA GLN A 112 -9.73 -3.32 3.10
C GLN A 112 -8.33 -3.74 3.57
N THR A 113 -8.19 -4.95 4.15
CA THR A 113 -6.88 -5.50 4.52
C THR A 113 -5.98 -5.65 3.30
N TRP A 114 -6.46 -6.25 2.21
CA TRP A 114 -5.68 -6.39 0.98
C TRP A 114 -5.24 -5.04 0.43
N ALA A 115 -6.10 -4.02 0.46
CA ALA A 115 -5.73 -2.68 0.01
C ALA A 115 -4.59 -2.08 0.84
N ARG A 116 -4.62 -2.24 2.17
CA ARG A 116 -3.53 -1.76 3.05
C ARG A 116 -2.25 -2.57 2.85
N GLU A 117 -2.35 -3.89 2.74
CA GLU A 117 -1.19 -4.77 2.47
C GLU A 117 -0.54 -4.46 1.12
N ALA A 118 -1.33 -4.15 0.10
CA ALA A 118 -0.84 -3.73 -1.21
C ALA A 118 -0.03 -2.42 -1.13
N VAL A 119 -0.44 -1.47 -0.27
CA VAL A 119 0.34 -0.25 0.00
C VAL A 119 1.71 -0.61 0.58
N VAL A 120 1.72 -1.39 1.67
CA VAL A 120 2.96 -1.80 2.35
C VAL A 120 3.87 -2.54 1.38
N LYS A 121 3.34 -3.51 0.63
CA LYS A 121 4.09 -4.26 -0.38
C LYS A 121 4.73 -3.36 -1.42
N LYS A 122 3.99 -2.39 -1.98
CA LYS A 122 4.56 -1.44 -2.97
C LYS A 122 5.64 -0.56 -2.36
N LEU A 123 5.48 -0.11 -1.11
CA LEU A 123 6.47 0.70 -0.41
C LEU A 123 7.78 -0.07 -0.19
N LEU A 124 7.68 -1.29 0.33
CA LEU A 124 8.83 -2.17 0.57
C LEU A 124 9.54 -2.51 -0.74
N THR A 125 8.78 -2.86 -1.77
CA THR A 125 9.33 -3.14 -3.12
C THR A 125 10.09 -1.93 -3.67
N TYR A 126 9.50 -0.74 -3.56
CA TYR A 126 10.14 0.48 -4.02
C TYR A 126 11.46 0.76 -3.27
N LEU A 127 11.49 0.59 -1.95
CA LEU A 127 12.70 0.78 -1.16
C LEU A 127 13.83 -0.13 -1.62
N VAL A 128 13.53 -1.42 -1.79
CA VAL A 128 14.50 -2.42 -2.23
C VAL A 128 15.04 -2.08 -3.61
N GLU A 129 14.16 -1.84 -4.58
CA GLU A 129 14.55 -1.62 -5.97
C GLU A 129 15.37 -0.32 -6.18
N ASN A 130 15.14 0.70 -5.36
CA ASN A 130 15.74 2.02 -5.56
C ASN A 130 16.95 2.29 -4.65
N GLU A 131 17.00 1.71 -3.44
CA GLU A 131 18.12 1.90 -2.51
C GLU A 131 19.15 0.77 -2.59
N ALA A 132 18.79 -0.46 -3.03
CA ALA A 132 19.80 -1.51 -3.29
C ALA A 132 20.79 -1.09 -4.40
N ARG A 133 20.35 -0.23 -5.33
CA ARG A 133 21.20 0.35 -6.37
C ARG A 133 22.19 1.40 -5.86
N GLY A 134 22.06 1.85 -4.61
CA GLY A 134 22.95 2.82 -3.99
C GLY A 134 24.20 2.22 -3.35
N VAL A 135 24.25 0.90 -3.15
CA VAL A 135 25.38 0.21 -2.49
C VAL A 135 26.49 -0.18 -3.47
N ASP A 136 26.18 -0.35 -4.76
CA ASP A 136 27.14 -0.83 -5.77
C ASP A 136 28.14 0.23 -6.30
N VAL A 137 28.06 1.48 -5.85
CA VAL A 137 28.96 2.56 -6.36
C VAL A 137 30.06 2.95 -5.36
N ALA A 138 30.10 2.35 -4.17
CA ALA A 138 31.04 2.74 -3.10
C ALA A 138 32.23 1.77 -2.88
N VAL A 139 32.48 0.81 -3.77
CA VAL A 139 33.62 -0.13 -3.66
C VAL A 139 34.54 -0.07 -4.89
N SER A 140 34.70 1.10 -5.50
CA SER A 140 35.66 1.31 -6.59
C SER A 140 36.18 2.74 -6.60
N SER A 141 37.07 3.07 -5.67
CA SER A 141 37.91 4.28 -5.70
C SER A 141 39.16 4.04 -4.86
#